data_AF-A0A2D8A7W2-F1
#
_entry.id   AF-A0A2D8A7W2-F1
#
_cell.length_a   1.000
_cell.length_b   1.000
_cell.length_c   1.000
_cell.angle_alpha   90.00
_cell.angle_beta   90.00
_cell.angle_gamma   90.00
#
_symmetry.space_group_name_H-M   'P 1'
#
loop_
_entity.id
_entity.type
_entity.pdbx_description
1 polymer ?
#
loop_
_entity_poly.entity_id
_entity_poly.type
_entity_poly.pdbx_seq_one_letter_code
_entity_poly.pdbx_strand_id
1 'polypeptide(L)' 'MLISACGGERQNDAVAVSEGSLTLALGEITTQTIVPAVDDFYAQTQTLTSRAESLCSDINSANLLALQNQWRTTHSSW' A
#
# COMPACT_ATOMS: atom_id res chain seq x y z
N MET A 1 -31.90 7.86 -49.91
CA MET A 1 -30.65 7.31 -49.36
C MET A 1 -30.15 8.29 -48.30
N LEU A 2 -30.62 8.15 -47.05
CA LEU A 2 -30.18 8.96 -45.91
C LEU A 2 -29.23 8.08 -45.11
N ILE A 3 -27.96 8.45 -45.13
CA ILE A 3 -26.85 7.63 -44.67
C ILE A 3 -26.90 7.61 -43.15
N SER A 4 -27.25 6.45 -42.59
CA SER A 4 -26.95 6.08 -41.21
C SER A 4 -25.43 6.02 -41.04
N ALA A 5 -24.81 7.16 -40.71
CA ALA A 5 -23.49 7.19 -40.10
C ALA A 5 -23.70 7.46 -38.61
N CYS A 6 -24.15 6.42 -37.92
CA CYS A 6 -24.22 6.33 -36.47
C CYS A 6 -22.83 6.61 -35.88
N GLY A 7 -22.83 7.28 -34.73
CA GLY A 7 -21.64 7.51 -33.92
C GLY A 7 -20.82 6.23 -33.76
N GLY A 8 -19.63 6.23 -34.36
CA GLY A 8 -18.56 5.32 -34.01
C GLY A 8 -17.64 6.03 -33.04
N GLU A 9 -17.23 5.34 -31.99
CA GLU A 9 -16.10 5.75 -31.17
C GLU A 9 -14.89 6.00 -32.08
N ARG A 10 -14.33 7.19 -31.98
CA ARG A 10 -13.17 7.61 -32.76
C ARG A 10 -11.93 7.03 -32.06
N GLN A 11 -10.92 6.71 -32.85
CA GLN A 11 -9.62 6.20 -32.37
C GLN A 11 -8.91 7.13 -31.35
N ASN A 12 -9.37 8.37 -31.21
CA ASN A 12 -8.88 9.39 -30.29
C ASN A 12 -9.90 9.80 -29.21
N ASP A 13 -11.01 9.06 -29.06
CA ASP A 13 -11.90 9.30 -27.92
C ASP A 13 -11.14 8.91 -26.64
N ALA A 14 -11.16 9.80 -25.65
CA ALA A 14 -10.56 9.51 -24.36
C ALA A 14 -11.14 8.18 -23.85
N VAL A 15 -10.27 7.27 -23.37
CA VAL A 15 -10.73 5.98 -22.83
C VAL A 15 -11.77 6.28 -21.76
N ALA A 16 -13.03 6.00 -22.08
CA ALA A 16 -14.11 6.14 -21.13
C ALA A 16 -13.83 5.14 -20.01
N VAL A 17 -13.63 5.67 -18.80
CA VAL A 17 -13.46 4.85 -17.60
C VAL A 17 -14.69 3.96 -17.47
N SER A 18 -14.54 2.69 -17.83
CA SER A 18 -15.58 1.69 -17.72
C SER A 18 -15.59 1.10 -16.31
N GLU A 19 -16.74 0.57 -15.88
CA GLU A 19 -16.85 -0.17 -14.63
C GLU A 19 -15.83 -1.33 -14.55
N GLY A 20 -15.57 -2.00 -15.68
CA GLY A 20 -14.54 -3.04 -15.77
C GLY A 20 -13.12 -2.50 -15.55
N SER A 21 -12.78 -1.34 -16.13
CA SER A 21 -11.48 -0.70 -15.93
C SER A 21 -11.27 -0.20 -14.48
N LEU A 22 -12.34 0.30 -13.84
CA LEU A 22 -12.31 0.69 -12.43
C LEU A 22 -12.16 -0.51 -11.52
N THR A 23 -12.89 -1.59 -11.78
CA THR A 23 -12.82 -2.83 -11.00
C THR A 23 -11.43 -3.42 -11.06
N LEU A 24 -10.82 -3.46 -12.25
CA LEU A 24 -9.45 -3.92 -12.41
C LEU A 24 -8.47 -3.03 -11.65
N ALA A 25 -8.54 -1.70 -11.82
CA ALA A 25 -7.64 -0.77 -11.14
C ALA A 25 -7.75 -0.85 -9.61
N LEU A 26 -8.97 -0.97 -9.07
CA LEU A 26 -9.21 -1.15 -7.63
C LEU A 26 -8.63 -2.48 -7.13
N GLY A 27 -8.81 -3.56 -7.90
CA GLY A 27 -8.22 -4.86 -7.61
C GLY A 27 -6.69 -4.78 -7.57
N GLU A 28 -6.07 -4.16 -8.58
CA GLU A 28 -4.62 -4.00 -8.66
C GLU A 28 -4.06 -3.13 -7.54
N ILE A 29 -4.66 -1.97 -7.24
CA ILE A 29 -4.23 -1.12 -6.12
C ILE A 29 -4.36 -1.87 -4.80
N THR A 30 -5.46 -2.61 -4.61
CA THR A 30 -5.67 -3.38 -3.38
C THR A 30 -4.59 -4.46 -3.22
N THR A 31 -4.38 -5.27 -4.25
CA THR A 31 -3.47 -6.42 -4.19
C THR A 31 -1.99 -6.01 -4.22
N GLN A 32 -1.62 -4.99 -5.00
CA GLN A 32 -0.22 -4.64 -5.22
C GLN A 32 0.28 -3.53 -4.29
N THR A 33 -0.63 -2.74 -3.70
CA THR A 33 -0.25 -1.60 -2.85
C THR A 33 -0.81 -1.72 -1.43
N ILE A 34 -2.13 -1.84 -1.28
CA ILE A 34 -2.76 -1.78 0.05
C ILE A 34 -2.39 -3.00 0.90
N VAL A 35 -2.56 -4.21 0.38
CA VAL A 35 -2.25 -5.45 1.13
C VAL A 35 -0.77 -5.49 1.52
N PRO A 36 0.20 -5.28 0.59
CA PRO A 36 1.62 -5.28 0.97
C PRO A 36 1.99 -4.20 2.00
N ALA A 37 1.40 -3.01 1.92
CA ALA A 37 1.66 -1.95 2.90
C ALA A 37 1.16 -2.31 4.30
N VAL A 38 -0.04 -2.88 4.40
CA VAL A 38 -0.60 -3.34 5.68
C VAL A 38 0.22 -4.51 6.25
N ASP A 39 0.65 -5.45 5.40
CA ASP A 39 1.50 -6.57 5.81
C ASP A 39 2.87 -6.10 6.31
N ASP A 40 3.48 -5.10 5.65
CA ASP A 40 4.73 -4.50 6.11
C ASP A 40 4.53 -3.79 7.45
N PHE A 41 3.50 -2.95 7.60
CA PHE A 41 3.21 -2.31 8.88
C PHE A 41 3.03 -3.33 10.01
N TYR A 42 2.29 -4.42 9.75
CA TYR A 42 2.13 -5.51 10.70
C TYR A 42 3.47 -6.18 11.06
N ALA A 43 4.35 -6.42 10.09
CA ALA A 43 5.68 -6.96 10.36
C ALA A 43 6.54 -5.99 11.20
N GLN A 44 6.48 -4.68 10.92
CA GLN A 44 7.23 -3.68 11.66
C GLN A 44 6.71 -3.52 13.10
N THR A 45 5.40 -3.64 13.34
CA THR A 45 4.83 -3.60 14.70
C THR A 45 5.24 -4.81 15.54
N GLN A 46 5.27 -6.01 14.96
CA GLN A 46 5.78 -7.21 15.65
C GLN A 46 7.26 -7.04 16.04
N THR A 47 8.06 -6.48 15.13
CA THR A 47 9.48 -6.20 15.40
C THR A 47 9.63 -5.15 16.50
N LEU A 48 8.78 -4.10 16.50
CA LEU A 48 8.76 -3.07 17.54
C LEU A 48 8.50 -3.68 18.93
N THR A 49 7.51 -4.57 19.04
CA THR A 49 7.21 -5.30 20.28
C THR A 49 8.41 -6.10 20.76
N SER A 50 9.05 -6.88 19.88
CA SER A 50 10.23 -7.66 20.23
C SER A 50 11.42 -6.78 20.69
N ARG A 51 11.62 -5.61 20.08
CA ARG A 51 12.64 -4.65 20.53
C ARG A 51 12.32 -4.05 21.89
N ALA A 52 11.04 -3.80 22.18
CA ALA A 52 10.61 -3.32 23.48
C ALA A 52 10.86 -4.38 24.58
N GLU A 53 10.52 -5.64 24.31
CA GLU A 53 10.81 -6.77 25.21
C GLU A 53 12.32 -6.94 25.46
N SER A 54 13.14 -6.77 24.42
CA SER A 54 14.61 -6.83 24.53
C SER A 54 15.14 -5.73 25.44
N LEU A 55 14.65 -4.48 25.31
CA LEU A 55 15.03 -3.39 26.19
C LEU A 55 14.56 -3.61 27.63
N CYS A 56 13.34 -4.12 27.82
CA CYS A 56 12.80 -4.39 29.16
C CYS A 56 13.57 -5.52 29.87
N SER A 57 14.12 -6.47 29.11
CA SER A 57 14.90 -7.60 29.65
C SER A 57 16.36 -7.20 29.94
N ASP A 58 16.91 -6.25 29.19
CA ASP A 58 18.27 -5.72 29.39
C ASP A 58 18.31 -4.21 29.04
N ILE A 59 18.30 -3.37 30.07
CA ILE A 59 18.28 -1.92 29.93
C ILE A 59 19.69 -1.42 29.61
N ASN A 60 19.94 -1.16 28.33
CA ASN A 60 21.18 -0.56 27.86
C ASN A 60 20.95 0.38 26.67
N SER A 61 21.96 1.20 26.34
CA SER A 61 21.87 2.22 25.29
C SER A 61 21.69 1.64 23.88
N ALA A 62 22.27 0.46 23.61
CA ALA A 62 22.14 -0.20 22.32
C ALA A 62 20.70 -0.67 22.06
N ASN A 63 20.07 -1.28 23.08
CA ASN A 63 18.67 -1.72 23.02
C ASN A 63 17.71 -0.53 22.89
N LEU A 64 17.98 0.58 23.59
CA LEU A 64 17.19 1.81 23.47
C LEU A 64 17.28 2.38 22.05
N LEU A 65 18.48 2.47 21.49
CA LEU A 65 18.68 2.95 20.12
C LEU A 65 17.98 2.05 19.09
N ALA A 66 18.07 0.73 19.26
CA ALA A 66 17.38 -0.22 18.40
C ALA A 66 15.85 -0.04 18.44
N LEU A 67 15.28 0.13 19.64
CA LEU A 67 13.84 0.40 19.81
C LEU A 67 13.43 1.73 19.15
N GLN A 68 14.19 2.79 19.36
CA GLN A 68 13.92 4.11 18.76
C GLN A 68 14.00 4.08 17.23
N ASN A 69 14.98 3.37 16.67
CA ASN A 69 15.08 3.21 15.21
C ASN A 69 13.92 2.39 14.67
N GLN A 70 13.55 1.30 15.34
CA GLN A 70 12.40 0.51 14.93
C GLN A 70 11.10 1.30 15.00
N TRP A 71 10.92 2.16 16.00
CA TRP A 71 9.75 3.03 16.08
C TRP A 71 9.62 3.96 14.85
N ARG A 72 10.74 4.52 14.37
CA ARG A 72 10.75 5.33 13.14
C ARG A 72 10.40 4.49 11.91
N THR A 73 10.94 3.27 11.82
CA THR A 73 10.62 2.34 10.73
C THR A 73 9.13 2.00 10.73
N THR A 74 8.57 1.63 11.88
CA THR A 74 7.13 1.35 12.04
C THR A 74 6.26 2.56 11.72
N HIS A 75 6.70 3.77 12.08
CA HIS A 75 6.00 5.00 11.70
C HIS A 75 6.06 5.25 10.19
N SER A 76 7.17 4.90 9.52
CA SER A 76 7.30 5.09 8.07
C SER A 76 6.48 4.09 7.25
N SER A 77 6.13 2.94 7.84
CA SER A 77 5.28 1.94 7.18
C SER A 77 3.79 2.14 7.42
N TRP A 78 3.41 3.08 8.30
CA TRP A 78 2.03 3.51 8.53
C TRP A 78 1.61 4.61 7.55
#